data_AF-A0A7J8UZX9-F1
#
_entry.id   AF-A0A7J8UZX9-F1
#
_cell.length_a   1.000
_cell.length_b   1.000
_cell.length_c   1.000
_cell.angle_alpha   90.00
_cell.angle_beta   90.00
_cell.angle_gamma   90.00
#
_symmetry.space_group_name_H-M   'P 1'
#
loop_
_entity.id
_entity.type
_entity.pdbx_description
1 polymer ?
#
loop_
_entity_poly.entity_id
_entity_poly.type
_entity_poly.pdbx_seq_one_letter_code
_entity_poly.pdbx_strand_id
1 'polypeptide(L)'
;MERDLLAKLLVNLTRSHDGVLSQAELIKGFESVLSTLEDAVNDAPKAPEFLGRIFGKMIVENVMSLKEIGRLIGEGGEEARQLVEIGLGGDVIGSTLGMIKRERGESVLNEIRGSSCLRLEDFRPSHPNRSRILETFL
;
A
#
# COMPACT_ATOMS: atom_id res chain seq x y z
N MET A 1 -11.34 13.16 -0.05
CA MET A 1 -11.75 13.99 1.10
C MET A 1 -11.88 13.14 2.37
N GLU A 2 -12.90 12.27 2.54
CA GLU A 2 -13.02 11.45 3.76
C GLU A 2 -11.90 10.41 3.93
N ARG A 3 -11.52 9.70 2.86
CA ARG A 3 -10.45 8.69 2.90
C ARG A 3 -9.06 9.29 3.20
N ASP A 4 -8.84 10.55 2.83
CA ASP A 4 -7.62 11.28 3.18
C ASP A 4 -7.60 11.67 4.66
N LEU A 5 -8.76 11.88 5.28
CA LEU A 5 -8.89 12.12 6.72
C LEU A 5 -8.55 10.86 7.52
N LEU A 6 -8.98 9.68 7.06
CA LEU A 6 -8.61 8.41 7.70
C LEU A 6 -7.09 8.21 7.71
N ALA A 7 -6.41 8.41 6.57
CA ALA A 7 -4.96 8.30 6.52
C ALA A 7 -4.27 9.32 7.46
N LYS A 8 -4.74 10.57 7.50
CA LYS A 8 -4.22 11.57 8.45
C LYS A 8 -4.46 11.18 9.90
N LEU A 9 -5.64 10.63 10.21
CA LEU A 9 -5.98 10.17 11.55
C LEU A 9 -5.02 9.05 11.99
N LEU A 10 -4.81 8.03 11.16
CA LEU A 10 -3.88 6.94 11.44
C LEU A 10 -2.46 7.46 11.72
N VAL A 11 -1.95 8.38 10.89
CA VAL A 11 -0.64 9.02 11.12
C VAL A 11 -0.58 9.72 12.48
N ASN A 12 -1.61 10.49 12.83
CA ASN A 12 -1.65 11.22 14.09
C ASN A 12 -1.77 10.28 15.30
N LEU A 13 -2.57 9.23 15.21
CA LEU A 13 -2.70 8.23 16.28
C LEU A 13 -1.38 7.48 16.49
N THR A 14 -0.70 7.09 15.41
CA THR A 14 0.57 6.36 15.50
C THR A 14 1.73 7.22 16.00
N ARG A 15 1.70 8.53 15.75
CA ARG A 15 2.70 9.48 16.26
C ARG A 15 2.38 10.05 17.63
N SER A 16 1.19 9.79 18.17
CA SER A 16 0.79 10.34 19.46
C SER A 16 1.70 9.84 20.58
N HIS A 17 2.17 10.76 21.43
CA HIS A 17 3.02 10.41 22.58
C HIS A 17 2.28 9.56 23.63
N ASP A 18 0.96 9.54 23.57
CA ASP A 18 0.09 8.81 24.49
C ASP A 18 0.02 7.30 24.18
N GLY A 19 0.65 6.85 23.09
CA GLY A 19 0.73 5.42 22.75
C GLY A 19 -0.61 4.81 22.33
N VAL A 20 -1.53 5.62 21.81
CA VAL A 20 -2.91 5.19 21.46
C VAL A 20 -2.94 4.11 20.39
N LEU A 21 -2.01 4.16 19.43
CA LEU A 21 -1.87 3.16 18.37
C LEU A 21 -0.40 2.91 18.10
N SER A 22 0.10 1.74 18.46
CA SER A 22 1.47 1.35 18.14
C SER A 22 1.62 0.99 16.65
N GLN A 23 2.85 1.06 16.14
CA GLN A 23 3.16 0.62 14.77
C GLN A 23 2.81 -0.87 14.58
N ALA A 24 2.98 -1.70 15.62
CA ALA A 24 2.65 -3.13 15.57
C ALA A 24 1.13 -3.38 15.46
N GLU A 25 0.31 -2.59 16.14
CA GLU A 25 -1.15 -2.67 16.01
C GLU A 25 -1.62 -2.17 14.64
N LEU A 26 -1.00 -1.11 14.13
CA LEU A 26 -1.26 -0.62 12.78
C LEU A 26 -0.95 -1.68 11.72
N ILE A 27 0.18 -2.37 11.86
CA ILE A 27 0.58 -3.48 10.97
C ILE A 27 -0.47 -4.59 11.00
N LYS A 28 -0.88 -5.05 12.19
CA LYS A 28 -1.94 -6.08 12.33
C LYS A 28 -3.26 -5.66 11.70
N GLY A 29 -3.63 -4.39 11.87
CA GLY A 29 -4.82 -3.83 11.22
C GLY A 29 -4.72 -3.90 9.70
N PHE A 30 -3.58 -3.56 9.13
CA PHE A 30 -3.36 -3.66 7.68
C PHE A 30 -3.30 -5.10 7.17
N GLU A 31 -2.71 -6.03 7.92
CA GLU A 31 -2.75 -7.47 7.60
C GLU A 31 -4.20 -7.96 7.50
N SER A 32 -5.04 -7.58 8.47
CA SER A 32 -6.47 -7.92 8.48
C SER A 32 -7.26 -7.30 7.33
N VAL A 33 -6.92 -6.07 6.92
CA VAL A 33 -7.53 -5.42 5.75
C VAL A 33 -7.07 -6.09 4.45
N LEU A 34 -5.79 -6.43 4.33
CA LEU A 34 -5.25 -7.09 3.14
C LEU A 34 -5.82 -8.49 2.96
N SER A 35 -6.06 -9.24 4.04
CA SER A 35 -6.66 -10.58 3.96
C SER A 35 -8.11 -10.60 3.50
N THR A 36 -8.80 -9.45 3.54
CA THR A 36 -10.21 -9.32 3.11
C THR A 36 -10.36 -8.50 1.83
N LEU A 37 -9.26 -8.05 1.23
CA LEU A 37 -9.27 -7.17 0.07
C LEU A 37 -9.85 -7.85 -1.18
N GLU A 38 -9.68 -9.16 -1.29
CA GLU A 38 -10.19 -9.98 -2.40
C GLU A 38 -11.71 -10.00 -2.47
N ASP A 39 -12.37 -10.10 -1.32
CA ASP A 39 -13.82 -10.00 -1.24
C ASP A 39 -14.27 -8.54 -1.40
N ALA A 40 -13.58 -7.62 -0.73
CA ALA A 40 -13.94 -6.20 -0.72
C ALA A 40 -13.92 -5.57 -2.12
N VAL A 41 -13.09 -6.07 -3.05
CA VAL A 41 -13.04 -5.54 -4.43
C VAL A 41 -14.32 -5.85 -5.22
N ASN A 42 -15.05 -6.92 -4.86
CA ASN A 42 -16.31 -7.27 -5.51
C ASN A 42 -17.38 -6.21 -5.24
N ASP A 43 -17.44 -5.68 -4.02
CA ASP A 43 -18.36 -4.60 -3.63
C ASP A 43 -17.81 -3.22 -4.00
N ALA A 44 -16.49 -3.04 -3.91
CA ALA A 44 -15.81 -1.79 -4.13
C ALA A 44 -14.59 -1.97 -5.07
N PRO A 45 -14.78 -1.91 -6.39
CA PRO A 45 -13.70 -2.13 -7.37
C PRO A 45 -12.47 -1.23 -7.22
N LYS A 46 -12.63 -0.07 -6.56
CA LYS A 46 -11.54 0.89 -6.29
C LYS A 46 -10.85 0.68 -4.93
N ALA A 47 -11.19 -0.37 -4.18
CA ALA A 47 -10.60 -0.65 -2.88
C ALA A 47 -9.06 -0.73 -2.92
N PRO A 48 -8.41 -1.41 -3.90
CA PRO A 48 -6.96 -1.46 -4.01
C PRO A 48 -6.34 -0.06 -4.17
N GLU A 49 -6.94 0.79 -5.01
CA GLU A 49 -6.49 2.15 -5.20
C GLU A 49 -6.56 2.96 -3.91
N PHE A 50 -7.68 2.85 -3.19
CA PHE A 50 -7.88 3.59 -1.94
C PHE A 50 -6.90 3.14 -0.86
N LEU A 51 -6.68 1.84 -0.73
CA LEU A 51 -5.69 1.30 0.20
C LEU A 51 -4.29 1.79 -0.15
N GLY A 52 -3.91 1.77 -1.43
CA GLY A 52 -2.62 2.30 -1.87
C GLY A 52 -2.43 3.79 -1.55
N ARG A 53 -3.48 4.61 -1.60
CA ARG A 53 -3.39 6.02 -1.18
C ARG A 53 -3.13 6.16 0.32
N ILE A 54 -3.73 5.30 1.15
CA ILE A 54 -3.46 5.27 2.59
C ILE A 54 -2.00 4.90 2.85
N PHE A 55 -1.50 3.84 2.21
CA PHE A 55 -0.10 3.44 2.29
C PHE A 55 0.87 4.53 1.81
N GLY A 56 0.57 5.17 0.68
CA GLY A 56 1.38 6.28 0.18
C GLY A 56 1.48 7.41 1.21
N LYS A 57 0.39 7.70 1.91
CA LYS A 57 0.39 8.69 2.99
C LYS A 57 1.23 8.25 4.20
N MET A 58 1.18 6.97 4.59
CA MET A 58 2.02 6.44 5.68
C MET A 58 3.51 6.59 5.36
N ILE A 59 3.91 6.33 4.12
CA ILE A 59 5.30 6.46 3.66
C ILE A 59 5.74 7.93 3.65
N VAL A 60 4.91 8.79 3.07
CA VAL A 60 5.17 10.23 2.99
C VAL A 60 5.31 10.86 4.38
N GLU A 61 4.58 10.33 5.36
CA GLU A 61 4.66 10.74 6.76
C GLU A 61 5.61 9.85 7.57
N ASN A 62 6.54 9.11 6.97
CA ASN A 62 7.56 8.31 7.67
C ASN A 62 7.01 7.40 8.80
N VAL A 63 5.77 6.93 8.69
CA VAL A 63 5.15 5.99 9.65
C VAL A 63 5.52 4.55 9.29
N MET A 64 5.64 4.27 8.00
CA MET A 64 6.07 2.97 7.47
C MET A 64 6.93 3.19 6.23
N SER A 65 7.91 2.32 6.02
CA SER A 65 8.73 2.32 4.82
C SER A 65 8.02 1.63 3.65
N LEU A 66 8.43 1.96 2.43
CA LEU A 66 7.97 1.25 1.22
C LEU A 66 8.29 -0.24 1.28
N LYS A 67 9.40 -0.62 1.93
CA LYS A 67 9.79 -2.02 2.12
C LYS A 67 8.82 -2.78 3.03
N GLU A 68 8.39 -2.18 4.14
CA GLU A 68 7.41 -2.80 5.05
C GLU A 68 6.05 -2.98 4.38
N ILE A 69 5.57 -1.96 3.67
CA ILE A 69 4.32 -2.04 2.90
C ILE A 69 4.43 -3.08 1.78
N GLY A 70 5.56 -3.13 1.08
CA GLY A 70 5.82 -4.15 0.07
C GLY A 70 5.74 -5.56 0.64
N ARG A 71 6.33 -5.80 1.83
CA ARG A 71 6.22 -7.10 2.51
C ARG A 71 4.77 -7.45 2.85
N LEU A 72 4.03 -6.51 3.45
CA LEU A 72 2.61 -6.73 3.79
C LEU A 72 1.77 -7.11 2.57
N ILE A 73 1.97 -6.43 1.45
CA ILE A 73 1.23 -6.71 0.22
C ILE A 73 1.68 -8.05 -0.39
N GLY A 74 2.97 -8.35 -0.36
CA GLY A 74 3.52 -9.60 -0.89
C GLY A 74 3.08 -10.83 -0.08
N GLU A 75 2.87 -10.68 1.22
CA GLU A 75 2.40 -11.75 2.12
C GLU A 75 0.87 -11.76 2.28
N GLY A 76 0.19 -10.70 1.83
CA GLY A 76 -1.25 -10.50 2.01
C GLY A 76 -2.11 -11.28 1.03
N GLY A 77 -3.38 -11.43 1.41
CA GLY A 77 -4.41 -12.23 0.75
C GLY A 77 -5.10 -13.13 1.75
N GLU A 78 -6.15 -13.82 1.31
CA GLU A 78 -6.71 -14.91 2.12
C GLU A 78 -5.66 -16.02 2.26
N GLU A 79 -4.98 -16.34 1.17
CA GLU A 79 -3.75 -17.12 1.13
C GLU A 79 -2.52 -16.22 0.89
N ALA A 80 -1.37 -16.64 1.42
CA ALA A 80 -0.13 -15.90 1.23
C ALA A 80 0.19 -15.73 -0.26
N ARG A 81 0.56 -14.51 -0.66
CA ARG A 81 0.79 -14.08 -2.06
C ARG A 81 -0.43 -13.99 -2.97
N GLN A 82 -1.62 -14.40 -2.53
CA GLN A 82 -2.79 -14.43 -3.40
C GLN A 82 -3.09 -13.06 -4.01
N LEU A 83 -2.95 -11.97 -3.24
CA LEU A 83 -3.13 -10.60 -3.76
C LEU A 83 -2.24 -10.29 -4.96
N VAL A 84 -1.00 -10.75 -4.94
CA VAL A 84 -0.05 -10.55 -6.05
C VAL A 84 -0.50 -11.36 -7.26
N GLU A 85 -0.83 -12.64 -7.06
CA GLU A 85 -1.20 -13.55 -8.14
C GLU A 85 -2.43 -13.07 -8.92
N ILE A 86 -3.43 -12.56 -8.20
CA ILE A 86 -4.66 -12.04 -8.80
C ILE A 86 -4.54 -10.60 -9.30
N GLY A 87 -3.41 -9.92 -9.06
CA GLY A 87 -3.10 -8.57 -9.56
C GLY A 87 -3.50 -7.40 -8.65
N LEU A 88 -4.21 -7.66 -7.55
CA LEU A 88 -4.60 -6.60 -6.60
C LEU A 88 -3.37 -6.00 -5.90
N GLY A 89 -2.37 -6.82 -5.56
CA GLY A 89 -1.14 -6.35 -4.93
C GLY A 89 -0.38 -5.35 -5.81
N GLY A 90 -0.35 -5.59 -7.13
CA GLY A 90 0.21 -4.65 -8.09
C GLY A 90 -0.57 -3.34 -8.13
N ASP A 91 -1.90 -3.38 -8.10
CA ASP A 91 -2.72 -2.16 -8.09
C ASP A 91 -2.56 -1.35 -6.80
N VAL A 92 -2.43 -2.01 -5.64
CA VAL A 92 -2.14 -1.34 -4.36
C VAL A 92 -0.77 -0.68 -4.40
N ILE A 93 0.30 -1.39 -4.83
CA ILE A 93 1.64 -0.82 -4.95
C ILE A 93 1.66 0.34 -5.95
N GLY A 94 1.09 0.15 -7.14
CA GLY A 94 1.03 1.20 -8.16
C GLY A 94 0.33 2.46 -7.66
N SER A 95 -0.80 2.30 -6.96
CA SER A 95 -1.52 3.43 -6.34
C SER A 95 -0.71 4.09 -5.22
N THR A 96 0.04 3.31 -4.44
CA THR A 96 0.97 3.80 -3.40
C THR A 96 2.05 4.70 -4.01
N LEU A 97 2.72 4.23 -5.06
CA LEU A 97 3.75 5.00 -5.77
C LEU A 97 3.17 6.25 -6.42
N GLY A 98 1.98 6.14 -7.03
CA GLY A 98 1.26 7.28 -7.60
C GLY A 98 0.87 8.34 -6.57
N MET A 99 0.48 7.92 -5.38
CA MET A 99 0.20 8.83 -4.26
C MET A 99 1.46 9.59 -3.82
N ILE A 100 2.59 8.89 -3.65
CA ILE A 100 3.88 9.51 -3.29
C ILE A 100 4.30 10.51 -4.36
N LYS A 101 4.28 10.11 -5.65
CA LYS A 101 4.59 10.98 -6.79
C LYS A 101 3.73 12.23 -6.80
N ARG A 102 2.43 12.10 -6.55
CA ARG A 102 1.50 13.23 -6.52
C ARG A 102 1.77 14.19 -5.36
N GLU A 103 2.11 13.68 -4.19
CA GLU A 103 2.24 14.51 -2.97
C GLU A 103 3.65 15.09 -2.77
N ARG A 104 4.69 14.41 -3.24
CA ARG A 104 6.10 14.81 -3.01
C ARG A 104 6.93 14.93 -4.29
N GLY A 105 6.38 14.58 -5.45
CA GLY A 105 7.05 14.68 -6.74
C GLY A 105 7.92 13.47 -7.10
N GLU A 106 8.40 13.45 -8.34
CA GLU A 106 9.17 12.33 -8.91
C GLU A 106 10.51 12.09 -8.21
N SER A 107 11.21 13.16 -7.84
CA SER A 107 12.53 13.07 -7.21
C SER A 107 12.47 12.29 -5.90
N VAL A 108 11.49 12.62 -5.05
CA VAL A 108 11.30 11.96 -3.75
C VAL A 108 10.83 10.52 -3.94
N LEU A 109 9.97 10.25 -4.92
CA LEU A 109 9.57 8.89 -5.27
C LEU A 109 10.80 8.03 -5.62
N ASN A 110 11.71 8.54 -6.46
CA ASN A 110 12.89 7.80 -6.89
C ASN A 110 13.86 7.53 -5.74
N GLU A 111 14.01 8.47 -4.80
CA GLU A 111 14.80 8.27 -3.57
C GLU A 111 14.21 7.16 -2.68
N ILE A 112 12.89 7.20 -2.45
CA ILE A 112 12.19 6.16 -1.67
C ILE A 112 12.31 4.80 -2.34
N ARG A 113 12.14 4.73 -3.67
CA ARG A 113 12.33 3.49 -4.44
C ARG A 113 13.76 2.97 -4.30
N GLY A 114 14.76 3.81 -4.52
CA GLY A 114 16.18 3.45 -4.47
C GLY A 114 16.64 2.96 -3.09
N SER A 115 16.06 3.51 -2.00
CA SER A 115 16.37 3.09 -0.62
C SER A 115 15.60 1.85 -0.15
N SER A 116 14.46 1.54 -0.77
CA SER A 116 13.59 0.43 -0.32
C SER A 116 14.14 -0.98 -0.59
N CYS A 117 15.06 -1.14 -1.54
CA CYS A 117 15.47 -2.43 -2.14
C CYS A 117 14.28 -3.30 -2.63
N LEU A 118 13.10 -2.71 -2.83
CA LEU A 118 11.91 -3.41 -3.27
C LEU A 118 11.95 -3.59 -4.79
N ARG A 119 11.78 -4.83 -5.27
CA ARG A 119 11.65 -5.13 -6.70
C ARG A 119 10.18 -5.07 -7.09
N LEU A 120 9.81 -4.10 -7.91
CA LEU A 120 8.41 -3.91 -8.32
C LEU A 120 7.92 -5.07 -9.17
N GLU A 121 8.83 -5.76 -9.86
CA GLU A 121 8.54 -6.95 -10.66
C GLU A 121 8.01 -8.11 -9.81
N ASP A 122 8.33 -8.17 -8.51
CA ASP A 122 7.83 -9.19 -7.60
C ASP A 122 6.32 -9.05 -7.32
N PHE A 123 5.71 -7.94 -7.74
CA PHE A 123 4.27 -7.65 -7.61
C PHE A 123 3.49 -7.82 -8.93
N ARG A 124 4.15 -8.30 -9.99
CA ARG A 124 3.43 -8.62 -11.24
C ARG A 124 2.56 -9.86 -11.06
N PRO A 125 1.31 -9.84 -11.56
CA PRO A 125 0.45 -11.02 -11.53
C PRO A 125 0.95 -12.13 -12.44
N SER A 126 0.61 -13.37 -12.09
CA SER A 126 0.93 -14.58 -12.86
C SER A 126 0.29 -14.59 -14.25
N HIS A 127 -0.80 -13.84 -14.43
CA HIS A 127 -1.49 -13.68 -15.72
C HIS A 127 -1.36 -12.25 -16.25
N PRO A 128 -0.85 -12.06 -17.47
CA PRO A 128 -0.74 -10.73 -18.07
C PRO A 128 -2.15 -10.11 -18.23
N ASN A 129 -2.28 -8.83 -17.84
CA ASN A 129 -3.48 -7.96 -17.86
C ASN A 129 -4.27 -7.76 -16.55
N ARG A 130 -3.84 -8.31 -15.40
CA ARG A 130 -4.59 -8.10 -14.13
C ARG A 130 -4.21 -6.86 -13.32
N SER A 131 -3.01 -6.30 -13.47
CA SER A 131 -2.64 -5.01 -12.86
C SER A 131 -2.37 -3.98 -13.94
N ARG A 132 -3.05 -2.82 -13.86
CA ARG A 132 -2.88 -1.72 -14.83
C ARG A 132 -2.10 -0.55 -14.25
N ILE A 133 -2.09 -0.40 -12.93
CA ILE A 133 -1.51 0.77 -12.28
C ILE A 133 0.00 0.59 -12.12
N LEU A 134 0.46 -0.60 -11.72
CA LEU A 134 1.89 -0.89 -11.51
C LEU A 134 2.72 -0.70 -12.78
N GLU A 135 2.19 -1.08 -13.94
CA GLU A 135 2.87 -0.99 -15.23
C GLU A 135 3.24 0.46 -15.62
N THR A 136 2.63 1.48 -15.00
CA THR A 136 3.04 2.88 -15.21
C THR A 136 4.33 3.27 -14.50
N PHE A 137 4.87 2.40 -13.65
CA PHE A 137 6.08 2.62 -12.84
C PHE A 137 7.24 1.65 -13.15
N LEU A 138 6.98 0.64 -14.00
CA LEU A 138 7.95 -0.31 -14.54
C LEU A 138 8.51 0.20 -15.87
#